data_AF-A0A7C5RRK3-F1
#
_entry.id   AF-A0A7C5RRK3-F1
#
_cell.length_a   1.000
_cell.length_b   1.000
_cell.length_c   1.000
_cell.angle_alpha   90.00
_cell.angle_beta   90.00
_cell.angle_gamma   90.00
#
_symmetry.space_group_name_H-M   'P 1'
#
loop_
_entity.id
_entity.type
_entity.pdbx_description
1 polymer ?
#
loop_
_entity_poly.entity_id
_entity_poly.type
_entity_poly.pdbx_seq_one_letter_code
_entity_poly.pdbx_strand_id
1 'polypeptide(L)'
;MATTRAGTRPYRLWKAIPWGGLPTAIGLAALVIGAASLFPLSGLVKSLVSESHAAQLQRELLEWETKLKELEAHLAYLASLQRIEKEAEERLHMAPPQETIYVRVDVPPFSIPTLPSRYLPPATEVEEKSTPWWRKLINSLPFW
;
A
#
# COMPACT_ATOMS: atom_id res chain seq x y z
N MET A 1 60.02 -51.55 -43.30
CA MET A 1 59.03 -50.50 -42.98
C MET A 1 57.65 -51.15 -42.96
N ALA A 2 57.10 -51.28 -41.76
CA ALA A 2 55.95 -52.11 -41.47
C ALA A 2 54.62 -51.36 -41.69
N THR A 3 53.67 -52.06 -42.29
CA THR A 3 52.30 -51.63 -42.53
C THR A 3 51.45 -51.90 -41.29
N THR A 4 50.80 -50.89 -40.71
CA THR A 4 49.68 -51.10 -39.78
C THR A 4 48.56 -50.12 -40.11
N ARG A 5 47.51 -50.65 -40.76
CA ARG A 5 46.28 -49.95 -41.13
C ARG A 5 45.34 -50.03 -39.93
N ALA A 6 45.07 -48.89 -39.30
CA ALA A 6 44.12 -48.77 -38.21
C ALA A 6 42.69 -49.10 -38.69
N GLY A 7 42.01 -49.99 -37.96
CA GLY A 7 40.62 -50.35 -38.21
C GLY A 7 39.66 -49.34 -37.60
N THR A 8 38.68 -48.89 -38.39
CA THR A 8 37.50 -48.17 -37.91
C THR A 8 36.26 -49.02 -38.15
N ARG A 9 35.60 -49.42 -37.06
CA ARG A 9 34.32 -50.15 -37.06
C ARG A 9 33.18 -49.24 -37.58
N PRO A 10 32.18 -49.79 -38.29
CA PRO A 10 31.09 -49.01 -38.85
C PRO A 10 29.99 -48.71 -37.82
N TYR A 11 29.59 -47.44 -37.71
CA TYR A 11 28.32 -47.08 -37.07
C TYR A 11 27.18 -47.34 -38.05
N ARG A 12 26.58 -48.52 -37.92
CA ARG A 12 25.40 -48.95 -38.66
C ARG A 12 24.15 -48.48 -37.90
N LEU A 13 23.61 -47.32 -38.24
CA LEU A 13 22.37 -46.83 -37.63
C LEU A 13 21.52 -45.93 -38.55
N TRP A 14 21.45 -46.23 -39.84
CA TRP A 14 20.40 -45.66 -40.71
C TRP A 14 19.38 -46.73 -41.07
N LYS A 15 18.21 -46.62 -40.41
CA LYS A 15 16.98 -47.28 -40.87
C LYS A 15 16.61 -46.66 -42.22
N ALA A 16 16.43 -47.54 -43.22
CA ALA A 16 15.95 -47.17 -44.53
C ALA A 16 14.58 -46.49 -44.42
N ILE A 17 14.52 -45.25 -44.90
CA ILE A 17 13.27 -44.50 -45.09
C ILE A 17 12.61 -45.07 -46.35
N PRO A 18 11.37 -45.60 -46.28
CA PRO A 18 10.71 -46.16 -47.45
C PRO A 18 10.39 -45.05 -48.46
N TRP A 19 10.98 -45.14 -49.65
CA TRP A 19 10.88 -44.17 -50.75
C TRP A 19 9.46 -43.95 -51.31
N GLY A 20 8.43 -44.64 -50.80
CA GLY A 20 7.03 -44.53 -51.25
C GLY A 20 6.22 -43.36 -50.65
N GLY A 21 6.78 -42.59 -49.71
CA GLY A 21 6.08 -41.49 -49.02
C GLY A 21 6.64 -40.08 -49.30
N LEU A 22 7.55 -39.94 -50.26
CA LEU A 22 8.23 -38.67 -50.54
C LEU A 22 7.30 -37.50 -50.92
N PRO A 23 6.30 -37.64 -51.82
CA PRO A 23 5.46 -36.50 -52.18
C PRO A 23 4.56 -36.05 -51.02
N THR A 24 4.09 -36.97 -50.18
CA THR A 24 3.29 -36.64 -49.00
C THR A 24 4.14 -36.00 -47.91
N ALA A 25 5.37 -36.47 -47.71
CA ALA A 25 6.32 -35.85 -46.77
C ALA A 25 6.70 -34.43 -47.18
N ILE A 26 6.91 -34.16 -48.48
CA ILE A 26 7.22 -32.83 -49.00
C ILE A 26 6.02 -31.89 -48.82
N GLY A 27 4.80 -32.35 -49.13
CA GLY A 27 3.58 -31.57 -48.92
C GLY A 27 3.36 -31.20 -47.44
N LEU A 28 3.60 -32.15 -46.53
CA LEU A 28 3.45 -31.94 -45.08
C LEU A 28 4.53 -31.00 -44.53
N ALA A 29 5.78 -31.12 -45.02
CA ALA A 29 6.86 -30.21 -44.67
C ALA A 29 6.58 -28.78 -45.15
N ALA A 30 6.09 -28.60 -46.39
CA ALA A 30 5.72 -27.30 -46.92
C ALA A 30 4.57 -26.66 -46.15
N LEU A 31 3.60 -27.46 -45.70
CA LEU A 31 2.47 -26.98 -44.89
C LEU A 31 2.91 -26.55 -43.48
N VAL A 32 3.84 -27.27 -42.86
CA VAL A 32 4.42 -26.90 -41.55
C VAL A 32 5.28 -25.64 -41.66
N ILE A 33 6.08 -25.51 -42.73
CA ILE A 33 6.90 -24.31 -42.98
C ILE A 33 6.02 -23.10 -43.31
N GLY A 34 4.95 -23.29 -44.09
CA GLY A 34 3.95 -22.26 -44.37
C GLY A 34 3.21 -21.80 -43.12
N ALA A 35 2.76 -22.73 -42.28
CA ALA A 35 2.09 -22.42 -41.00
C ALA A 35 3.01 -21.70 -40.00
N ALA A 36 4.31 -22.03 -39.98
CA ALA A 36 5.29 -21.36 -39.13
C ALA A 36 5.56 -19.89 -39.56
N SER A 37 5.38 -19.56 -40.85
CA SER A 37 5.57 -18.19 -41.36
C SER A 37 4.50 -17.20 -40.93
N LEU A 38 3.32 -17.66 -40.47
CA LEU A 38 2.26 -16.82 -39.93
C LEU A 38 2.43 -16.47 -38.44
N PHE A 39 3.39 -17.08 -37.76
CA PHE A 39 3.58 -16.90 -36.31
C PHE A 39 4.37 -15.66 -35.83
N PRO A 40 5.17 -14.92 -36.63
CA PRO A 40 6.16 -13.99 -36.05
C PRO A 40 5.60 -12.61 -35.66
N LEU A 41 4.29 -12.39 -35.65
CA LEU A 41 3.71 -11.08 -35.29
C LEU A 41 3.34 -10.93 -33.80
N SER A 42 3.29 -12.03 -33.05
CA SER A 42 2.91 -12.00 -31.62
C SER A 42 4.06 -11.66 -30.66
N GLY A 43 5.31 -11.68 -31.14
CA GLY A 43 6.51 -11.36 -30.35
C GLY A 43 6.80 -9.87 -30.22
N LEU A 44 6.45 -9.06 -31.23
CA LEU A 44 6.72 -7.62 -31.28
C LEU A 44 5.93 -6.82 -30.24
N VAL A 45 4.73 -7.28 -29.87
CA VAL A 45 3.90 -6.61 -28.85
C VAL A 45 4.42 -6.90 -27.42
N LYS A 46 5.07 -8.05 -27.21
CA LYS A 46 5.51 -8.48 -25.87
C LYS A 46 6.72 -7.72 -25.35
N SER A 47 7.62 -7.24 -26.21
CA SER A 47 8.78 -6.44 -25.77
C SER A 47 8.39 -5.03 -25.34
N LEU A 48 7.52 -4.35 -26.11
CA LEU A 48 7.02 -3.01 -25.79
C LEU A 48 6.12 -2.98 -24.54
N VAL A 49 5.32 -4.03 -24.32
CA VAL A 49 4.43 -4.13 -23.16
C VAL A 49 5.19 -4.56 -21.89
N SER A 50 6.25 -5.37 -22.00
CA SER A 50 7.04 -5.79 -20.84
C SER A 50 7.85 -4.64 -20.23
N GLU A 51 8.39 -3.72 -21.04
CA GLU A 51 9.12 -2.55 -20.53
C GLU A 51 8.20 -1.56 -19.80
N SER A 52 6.98 -1.35 -20.31
CA SER A 52 6.01 -0.46 -19.66
C SER A 52 5.49 -1.01 -18.34
N HIS A 53 5.26 -2.34 -18.25
CA HIS A 53 4.85 -3.00 -17.00
C HIS A 53 5.99 -3.00 -15.98
N ALA A 54 7.23 -3.29 -16.40
CA ALA A 54 8.38 -3.22 -15.50
C ALA A 54 8.59 -1.80 -14.95
N ALA A 55 8.44 -0.78 -15.79
CA ALA A 55 8.52 0.62 -15.38
C ALA A 55 7.34 1.06 -14.50
N GLN A 56 6.15 0.46 -14.63
CA GLN A 56 5.02 0.68 -13.73
C GLN A 56 5.29 0.05 -12.36
N LEU A 57 5.71 -1.21 -12.30
CA LEU A 57 6.05 -1.88 -11.05
C LEU A 57 7.17 -1.14 -10.30
N GLN A 58 8.21 -0.69 -11.01
CA GLN A 58 9.27 0.12 -10.38
C GLN A 58 8.75 1.43 -9.78
N ARG A 59 7.81 2.10 -10.46
CA ARG A 59 7.18 3.32 -9.95
C ARG A 59 6.34 3.03 -8.71
N GLU A 60 5.56 1.95 -8.72
CA GLU A 60 4.79 1.53 -7.56
C GLU A 60 5.71 1.19 -6.37
N LEU A 61 6.79 0.46 -6.59
CA LEU A 61 7.77 0.15 -5.53
C LEU A 61 8.38 1.42 -4.94
N LEU A 62 8.79 2.36 -5.79
CA LEU A 62 9.32 3.66 -5.33
C LEU A 62 8.27 4.42 -4.52
N GLU A 63 7.02 4.46 -4.99
CA GLU A 63 5.93 5.13 -4.30
C GLU A 63 5.70 4.53 -2.91
N TRP A 64 5.63 3.21 -2.80
CA TRP A 64 5.49 2.51 -1.53
C TRP A 64 6.67 2.74 -0.59
N GLU A 65 7.90 2.79 -1.11
CA GLU A 65 9.08 3.09 -0.31
C GLU A 65 9.04 4.52 0.26
N THR A 66 8.59 5.50 -0.53
CA THR A 66 8.37 6.87 -0.02
C THR A 66 7.32 6.91 1.08
N LYS A 67 6.17 6.24 0.90
CA LYS A 67 5.12 6.18 1.93
C LYS A 67 5.61 5.54 3.22
N LEU A 68 6.42 4.49 3.10
CA LEU A 68 7.00 3.82 4.25
C LEU A 68 7.93 4.76 5.03
N LYS A 69 8.80 5.49 4.36
CA LYS A 69 9.69 6.49 5.00
C LYS A 69 8.93 7.62 5.67
N GLU A 70 7.83 8.10 5.05
CA GLU A 70 6.97 9.12 5.65
C GLU A 70 6.30 8.60 6.94
N LEU A 71 5.77 7.39 6.90
CA LEU A 71 5.17 6.75 8.08
C LEU A 71 6.20 6.50 9.19
N GLU A 72 7.40 6.04 8.84
CA GLU A 72 8.51 5.89 9.80
C GLU A 72 8.87 7.21 10.47
N ALA A 73 8.91 8.31 9.71
CA ALA A 73 9.16 9.64 10.26
C ALA A 73 8.03 10.08 11.21
N HIS A 74 6.76 9.82 10.87
CA HIS A 74 5.62 10.10 11.75
C HIS A 74 5.67 9.27 13.04
N LEU A 75 6.02 7.98 12.94
CA LEU A 75 6.19 7.12 14.11
C LEU A 75 7.35 7.60 14.99
N ALA A 76 8.48 8.01 14.39
CA ALA A 76 9.59 8.57 15.14
C ALA A 76 9.21 9.87 15.87
N TYR A 77 8.41 10.74 15.22
CA TYR A 77 7.88 11.95 15.84
C TYR A 77 6.96 11.63 17.02
N LEU A 78 6.00 10.72 16.86
CA LEU A 78 5.08 10.32 17.94
C LEU A 78 5.81 9.63 19.10
N ALA A 79 6.76 8.74 18.79
CA ALA A 79 7.59 8.09 19.81
C ALA A 79 8.43 9.11 20.60
N SER A 80 8.87 10.20 19.96
CA SER A 80 9.56 11.28 20.66
C SER A 80 8.66 12.00 21.67
N LEU A 81 7.38 12.18 21.36
CA LEU A 81 6.41 12.79 22.28
C LEU A 81 6.21 11.91 23.52
N GLN A 82 5.99 10.62 23.32
CA GLN A 82 5.82 9.66 24.41
C GLN A 82 7.08 9.57 25.28
N ARG A 83 8.27 9.73 24.69
CA ARG A 83 9.53 9.85 25.44
C ARG A 83 9.55 11.12 26.30
N ILE A 84 9.14 12.26 25.75
CA ILE A 84 9.09 13.54 26.47
C ILE A 84 8.09 13.47 27.63
N GLU A 85 6.91 12.91 27.40
CA GLU A 85 5.89 12.71 28.44
C GLU A 85 6.42 11.82 29.57
N LYS A 86 7.00 10.67 29.22
CA LYS A 86 7.62 9.77 30.20
C LYS A 86 8.74 10.47 30.99
N GLU A 87 9.58 11.25 30.32
CA GLU A 87 10.66 11.97 30.98
C GLU A 87 10.13 13.10 31.89
N ALA A 88 9.05 13.77 31.51
CA ALA A 88 8.38 14.77 32.33
C ALA A 88 7.70 14.15 33.56
N GLU A 89 7.05 13.00 33.41
CA GLU A 89 6.47 12.26 34.52
C GLU A 89 7.54 11.73 35.48
N GLU A 90 8.57 11.05 34.97
CA GLU A 90 9.57 10.36 35.79
C GLU A 90 10.58 11.32 36.42
N ARG A 91 11.07 12.34 35.69
CA ARG A 91 12.11 13.25 36.18
C ARG A 91 11.57 14.53 36.79
N LEU A 92 10.48 15.07 36.24
CA LEU A 92 9.93 16.36 36.67
C LEU A 92 8.69 16.19 37.56
N HIS A 93 8.24 14.95 37.79
CA HIS A 93 7.02 14.65 38.54
C HIS A 93 5.79 15.40 38.00
N MET A 94 5.79 15.69 36.69
CA MET A 94 4.68 16.34 36.00
C MET A 94 3.60 15.32 35.64
N ALA A 95 3.11 14.60 36.64
CA ALA A 95 1.95 13.73 36.52
C ALA A 95 0.67 14.49 36.87
N PRO A 96 -0.50 14.09 36.32
CA PRO A 96 -1.77 14.64 36.74
C PRO A 96 -1.97 14.45 38.26
N PRO A 97 -2.48 15.46 38.99
CA PRO A 97 -2.65 15.39 40.43
C PRO A 97 -3.67 14.32 40.80
N GLN A 98 -3.32 13.43 41.73
CA GLN A 98 -4.23 12.39 42.23
C GLN A 98 -5.32 12.98 43.14
N GLU A 99 -4.99 14.05 43.85
CA GLU A 99 -5.88 14.71 44.79
C GLU A 99 -5.76 16.23 44.62
N THR A 100 -6.90 16.91 44.54
CA THR A 100 -6.95 18.38 44.46
C THR A 100 -7.48 18.91 45.78
N ILE A 101 -6.62 19.59 46.54
CA ILE A 101 -6.98 20.20 47.82
C ILE A 101 -7.34 21.66 47.56
N TYR A 102 -8.60 22.01 47.80
CA TYR A 102 -9.08 23.39 47.72
C TYR A 102 -8.81 24.11 49.04
N VAL A 103 -7.82 25.00 49.06
CA VAL A 103 -7.53 25.85 50.21
C VAL A 103 -8.38 27.12 50.12
N ARG A 104 -9.30 27.32 51.06
CA ARG A 104 -9.94 28.63 51.24
C ARG A 104 -8.96 29.56 51.92
N VAL A 105 -8.60 30.62 51.21
CA VAL A 105 -7.76 31.69 51.74
C VAL A 105 -8.67 32.87 52.06
N ASP A 106 -8.75 33.25 53.34
CA ASP A 106 -9.50 34.43 53.81
C ASP A 106 -8.70 35.71 53.51
N VAL A 107 -8.46 35.97 52.22
CA VAL A 107 -7.91 37.23 51.74
C VAL A 107 -9.05 37.98 51.03
N PRO A 108 -9.24 39.28 51.28
CA PRO A 108 -10.24 40.07 50.59
C PRO A 108 -10.03 39.95 49.08
N PRO A 109 -11.10 39.69 48.29
CA PRO A 109 -10.97 39.45 46.86
C PRO A 109 -10.31 40.65 46.19
N PHE A 110 -9.26 40.39 45.41
CA PHE A 110 -8.72 41.39 44.50
C PHE A 110 -9.84 41.90 43.61
N SER A 111 -9.92 43.21 43.41
CA SER A 111 -10.85 43.81 42.45
C SER A 111 -10.58 43.19 41.08
N ILE A 112 -11.49 42.33 40.61
CA ILE A 112 -11.37 41.67 39.31
C ILE A 112 -11.25 42.80 38.28
N PRO A 113 -10.16 42.90 37.51
CA PRO A 113 -10.04 43.92 36.49
C PRO A 113 -11.18 43.71 35.50
N THR A 114 -11.96 44.77 35.24
CA THR A 114 -13.02 44.72 34.22
C THR A 114 -12.36 44.39 32.88
N LEU A 115 -12.59 43.17 32.40
CA LEU A 115 -12.09 42.75 31.10
C LEU A 115 -12.83 43.56 30.02
N PRO A 116 -12.11 44.16 29.06
CA PRO A 116 -12.73 44.77 27.90
C PRO A 116 -13.61 43.75 27.17
N SER A 117 -14.78 44.20 26.68
CA SER A 117 -15.80 43.36 26.03
C SER A 117 -15.27 42.49 24.87
N ARG A 118 -14.16 42.87 24.24
CA ARG A 118 -13.50 42.08 23.17
C ARG A 118 -12.91 40.74 23.63
N TYR A 119 -12.66 40.58 24.93
CA TYR A 119 -12.07 39.37 25.51
C TYR A 119 -13.11 38.50 26.21
N LEU A 120 -14.35 38.97 26.35
CA LEU A 120 -15.42 38.12 26.77
C LEU A 120 -15.78 37.23 25.57
N PRO A 121 -15.91 35.90 25.76
CA PRO A 121 -16.52 35.07 24.74
C PRO A 121 -17.89 35.69 24.40
N PRO A 122 -18.30 35.72 23.11
CA PRO A 122 -19.65 36.13 22.78
C PRO A 122 -20.58 35.32 23.67
N ALA A 123 -21.56 35.99 24.29
CA ALA A 123 -22.56 35.29 25.10
C ALA A 123 -23.16 34.21 24.20
N THR A 124 -22.73 32.97 24.41
CA THR A 124 -23.31 31.82 23.74
C THR A 124 -24.72 31.80 24.27
N GLU A 125 -25.66 32.32 23.49
CA GLU A 125 -27.06 32.01 23.67
C GLU A 125 -27.10 30.50 23.82
N VAL A 126 -27.39 30.03 25.03
CA VAL A 126 -27.62 28.63 25.28
C VAL A 126 -28.85 28.34 24.46
N GLU A 127 -28.67 27.91 23.21
CA GLU A 127 -29.74 27.36 22.42
C GLU A 127 -30.30 26.23 23.27
N GLU A 128 -31.45 26.49 23.90
CA GLU A 128 -32.25 25.47 24.53
C GLU A 128 -32.41 24.40 23.46
N LYS A 129 -31.79 23.23 23.69
CA LYS A 129 -31.81 22.10 22.76
C LYS A 129 -33.26 21.83 22.40
N SER A 130 -33.69 22.38 21.27
CA SER A 130 -35.08 22.29 20.84
C SER A 130 -35.37 20.81 20.67
N THR A 131 -36.43 20.34 21.35
CA THR A 131 -36.78 18.92 21.30
C THR A 131 -36.96 18.54 19.85
N PRO A 132 -36.17 17.58 19.33
CA PRO A 132 -36.20 17.29 17.92
C PRO A 132 -37.60 16.76 17.56
N TRP A 133 -38.13 17.24 16.44
CA TRP A 133 -39.53 17.04 16.03
C TRP A 133 -39.95 15.56 16.00
N TRP A 134 -39.04 14.65 15.69
CA TRP A 134 -39.30 13.20 15.67
C TRP A 134 -39.69 12.66 17.05
N ARG A 135 -39.21 13.27 18.13
CA ARG A 135 -39.56 12.89 19.51
C ARG A 135 -41.02 13.21 19.81
N LYS A 136 -41.57 14.27 19.21
CA LYS A 136 -43.01 14.59 19.29
C LYS A 136 -43.85 13.57 18.51
N LEU A 137 -43.34 13.09 17.37
CA LEU A 137 -44.03 12.09 16.55
C LEU A 137 -44.10 10.73 17.26
N ILE A 138 -42.99 10.26 17.86
CA ILE A 138 -42.95 8.99 18.59
C ILE A 138 -43.91 9.01 19.79
N ASN A 139 -43.96 10.12 20.54
CA ASN A 139 -44.87 10.26 21.68
C ASN A 139 -46.36 10.33 21.29
N SER A 140 -46.70 10.50 20.01
CA SER A 140 -48.10 10.55 19.54
C SER A 140 -48.68 9.20 19.12
N LEU A 141 -47.87 8.13 19.08
CA LEU A 141 -48.31 6.82 18.62
C LEU A 141 -48.90 5.99 19.76
N PRO A 142 -50.12 5.42 19.61
CA PRO A 142 -50.87 4.75 20.69
C PRO A 142 -50.42 3.30 20.97
N PHE A 143 -49.18 2.93 20.63
CA PHE A 143 -48.68 1.55 20.73
C PHE A 143 -47.39 1.44 21.56
N TRP A 144 -47.23 2.35 22.52
CA TRP A 144 -46.26 2.26 23.62
C TRP A 144 -46.95 2.58 24.94
#